data_AF-A0A350I092-F1
#
_entry.id   AF-A0A350I092-F1
#
_cell.length_a   1.000
_cell.length_b   1.000
_cell.length_c   1.000
_cell.angle_alpha   90.00
_cell.angle_beta   90.00
_cell.angle_gamma   90.00
#
_symmetry.space_group_name_H-M   'P 1'
#
loop_
_entity.id
_entity.type
_entity.pdbx_description
1 polymer ?
#
loop_
_entity_poly.entity_id
_entity_poly.type
_entity_poly.pdbx_seq_one_letter_code
_entity_poly.pdbx_strand_id
1 'polypeptide(L)' 'YLLSESGRTLVLKRGKEPALLAINELKGRFHASPAIVGNSIYIRSETDLYQFTK' A
#
# COMPACT_ATOMS: atom_id res chain seq x y z
N TYR A 1 2.60 -4.70 -3.99
CA TYR A 1 2.36 -4.26 -2.61
C TYR A 1 1.41 -5.26 -1.97
N LEU A 2 1.47 -5.41 -0.65
CA LEU A 2 0.48 -6.14 0.13
C LEU A 2 0.00 -5.20 1.24
N LEU A 3 -1.30 -5.06 1.42
CA LEU A 3 -1.91 -4.20 2.43
C LEU A 3 -2.70 -5.07 3.39
N SER A 4 -2.41 -4.99 4.69
CA SER A 4 -3.26 -5.58 5.72
C SER A 4 -4.44 -4.66 6.04
N GLU A 5 -5.50 -5.22 6.62
CA GLU A 5 -6.64 -4.46 7.11
C GLU A 5 -6.24 -3.40 8.15
N SER A 6 -5.22 -3.69 8.97
CA SER A 6 -4.70 -2.80 10.02
C SER A 6 -3.78 -1.68 9.49
N GLY A 7 -3.56 -1.57 8.19
CA GLY A 7 -2.71 -0.52 7.59
C GLY A 7 -1.24 -0.87 7.43
N ARG A 8 -0.82 -2.10 7.75
CA ARG A 8 0.55 -2.56 7.51
C ARG A 8 0.74 -2.87 6.03
N THR A 9 1.58 -2.08 5.37
CA THR A 9 1.79 -2.12 3.93
C THR A 9 3.20 -2.60 3.59
N LEU A 10 3.31 -3.72 2.89
CA LEU A 10 4.57 -4.30 2.43
C LEU A 10 4.82 -3.93 0.96
N VAL A 11 6.00 -3.40 0.67
CA VAL A 11 6.48 -3.20 -0.71
C VAL A 11 7.42 -4.36 -1.05
N LEU A 12 7.06 -5.13 -2.06
CA LEU A 12 7.84 -6.28 -2.53
C LEU A 12 8.48 -5.96 -3.87
N LYS A 13 9.72 -6.40 -4.07
CA LYS A 13 10.35 -6.46 -5.38
C LYS A 13 9.65 -7.52 -6.22
N ARG A 14 9.28 -7.18 -7.45
CA ARG A 14 8.75 -8.15 -8.41
C ARG A 14 9.88 -9.12 -8.80
N GLY A 15 9.62 -10.43 -8.71
CA GLY A 15 10.60 -11.46 -9.03
C GLY A 15 10.10 -12.87 -8.69
N LYS A 16 10.93 -13.88 -8.96
CA LYS A 16 10.64 -15.29 -8.61
C LYS A 16 10.67 -15.51 -7.09
N GLU A 17 11.57 -14.82 -6.40
CA GLU A 17 11.66 -14.85 -4.95
C GLU A 17 11.11 -13.55 -4.35
N PRO A 18 10.30 -13.64 -3.28
CA PRO A 18 9.81 -12.47 -2.60
C PRO A 18 10.97 -11.75 -1.89
N ALA A 19 11.22 -10.50 -2.26
CA ALA A 19 12.16 -9.62 -1.55
C ALA A 19 11.42 -8.38 -1.02
N LEU A 20 11.50 -8.15 0.30
CA LEU A 20 10.91 -7.00 0.95
C LEU A 20 11.77 -5.74 0.70
N LEU A 21 11.15 -4.69 0.18
CA LEU A 21 11.79 -3.40 -0.08
C LEU A 21 11.47 -2.36 1.01
N ALA A 22 10.25 -2.38 1.54
CA ALA A 22 9.82 -1.46 2.58
C ALA A 22 8.61 -1.99 3.35
N ILE A 23 8.46 -1.52 4.59
CA ILE A 23 7.25 -1.65 5.41
C ILE A 23 6.79 -0.23 5.74
N ASN A 24 5.52 0.05 5.50
CA ASN A 24 4.88 1.31 5.88
C ASN A 24 3.70 1.00 6.81
N GLU A 25 3.55 1.81 7.87
CA GLU A 25 2.43 1.71 8.80
C GLU A 25 1.48 2.89 8.56
N LEU A 26 0.26 2.61 8.11
CA LEU A 26 -0.77 3.60 7.85
C LEU A 26 -1.83 3.57 8.94
N LYS A 27 -2.37 4.72 9.29
CA LYS A 27 -3.43 4.82 10.31
C LYS A 27 -4.79 4.54 9.67
N GLY A 28 -5.63 3.80 10.38
CA GLY A 28 -7.01 3.49 9.98
C GLY A 28 -7.21 2.02 9.62
N ARG A 29 -8.43 1.68 9.17
CA ARG A 29 -8.77 0.37 8.63
C ARG A 29 -8.92 0.42 7.12
N PHE A 30 -8.48 -0.65 6.45
CA PHE A 30 -8.37 -0.71 5.01
C PHE A 30 -9.09 -1.94 4.47
N HIS A 31 -10.26 -1.71 3.87
CA HIS A 31 -11.02 -2.75 3.17
C HIS A 31 -11.04 -2.53 1.65
N ALA A 32 -10.69 -1.31 1.22
CA ALA A 32 -10.66 -0.97 -0.19
C ALA A 32 -9.38 -1.51 -0.86
N SER A 33 -9.51 -1.92 -2.12
CA SER A 33 -8.35 -2.23 -2.95
C SER A 33 -7.57 -0.95 -3.29
N PRO A 34 -6.22 -0.97 -3.27
CA PRO A 34 -5.42 0.16 -3.75
C PRO A 34 -5.61 0.42 -5.26
N ALA A 35 -5.47 1.68 -5.66
CA ALA A 35 -5.60 2.11 -7.06
C ALA A 35 -4.29 2.75 -7.57
N ILE A 36 -3.88 2.42 -8.79
CA ILE A 36 -2.70 3.01 -9.44
C ILE A 36 -3.16 3.99 -10.52
N VAL A 37 -2.64 5.22 -10.48
CA VAL A 37 -2.89 6.25 -11.49
C VAL A 37 -1.54 6.91 -11.84
N GLY A 38 -1.08 6.70 -13.07
CA GLY A 38 0.24 7.15 -13.51
C GLY A 38 1.35 6.60 -12.61
N ASN A 39 2.12 7.50 -12.01
CA ASN A 39 3.24 7.17 -11.10
C ASN A 39 2.84 7.16 -9.62
N SER A 40 1.54 7.28 -9.33
CA SER A 40 1.02 7.30 -7.97
C SER A 40 0.21 6.04 -7.65
N ILE A 41 0.30 5.62 -6.39
CA ILE A 41 -0.61 4.64 -5.80
C ILE A 41 -1.42 5.32 -4.70
N TYR A 42 -2.73 5.05 -4.72
CA TYR A 42 -3.70 5.55 -3.77
C TYR A 42 -4.22 4.41 -2.90
N ILE A 43 -4.28 4.67 -1.60
CA ILE A 43 -4.81 3.74 -0.61
C ILE A 43 -5.82 4.51 0.23
N ARG A 44 -7.08 4.05 0.27
CA ARG A 44 -8.14 4.70 1.03
C ARG A 44 -8.47 3.90 2.29
N SER A 45 -8.46 4.55 3.44
CA SER A 45 -9.02 4.02 4.68
C SER A 45 -10.51 4.33 4.77
N GLU A 46 -11.12 4.10 5.92
CA GLU A 46 -12.49 4.57 6.21
C GLU A 46 -12.61 6.11 6.18
N THR A 47 -11.53 6.83 6.51
CA THR A 47 -11.55 8.29 6.77
C THR A 47 -10.59 9.09 5.90
N ASP A 48 -9.53 8.46 5.39
CA ASP A 48 -8.41 9.15 4.76
C ASP A 48 -8.08 8.56 3.39
N LEU A 49 -7.50 9.39 2.53
CA LEU A 49 -6.92 8.97 1.25
C LEU A 49 -5.42 9.25 1.26
N TYR A 50 -4.62 8.19 1.23
CA TYR A 50 -3.17 8.26 1.12
C TYR A 50 -2.75 8.23 -0.35
N GLN A 51 -1.76 9.04 -0.72
CA GLN A 51 -1.08 9.01 -2.00
C GLN A 51 0.41 8.77 -1.79
N PHE A 52 0.97 7.79 -2.49
CA PHE A 52 2.41 7.62 -2.62
C PHE A 52 2.79 7.89 -4.06
N THR A 53 3.69 8.84 -4.28
CA THR A 53 4.27 9.15 -5.59
C THR A 53 5.78 8.93 -5.54
N LYS A 54 6.36 8.70 -6.72
CA LYS A 54 7.81 8.76 -6.93
C LYS A 54 8.30 10.20 -6.84
#